data_AF-A0AAD7SG82-F1
#
_entry.id   AF-A0AAD7SG82-F1
#
_cell.length_a   1.000
_cell.length_b   1.000
_cell.length_c   1.000
_cell.angle_alpha   90.00
_cell.angle_beta   90.00
_cell.angle_gamma   90.00
#
_symmetry.space_group_name_H-M   'P 1'
#
loop_
_entity.id
_entity.type
_entity.pdbx_description
1 polymer ?
#
loop_
_entity_poly.entity_id
_entity_poly.type
_entity_poly.pdbx_seq_one_letter_code
_entity_poly.pdbx_strand_id
1 'polypeptide(L)'
;MFTEDGMRICKAKSTLKKSLQIEVSRRNAGDADVTVIDGSALLWTIHWPADGTVADFIENVKTRLTSYLSESDVYLIFDRYYDYSIKSVTRDVRETGVNKKHHLLLSTKLPAQKVVLSSIENKKQLNLLLCEELTQDRLFHLRSTNKHKLVVTGEDPCPIEIKMEERRTRYDLENQQEEADTIIVQQVLGCAGEAH
;
A
#
# COMPACT_ATOMS: atom_id res chain seq x y z
N MET A 1 13.60 -26.54 -4.97
CA MET A 1 14.46 -25.96 -6.02
C MET A 1 15.54 -25.15 -5.33
N PHE A 2 16.77 -25.60 -5.47
CA PHE A 2 17.99 -24.90 -5.07
C PHE A 2 18.52 -24.18 -6.33
N THR A 3 19.30 -23.11 -6.16
CA THR A 3 20.09 -22.56 -7.27
C THR A 3 21.29 -23.47 -7.57
N GLU A 4 21.96 -23.28 -8.71
CA GLU A 4 23.14 -24.06 -9.13
C GLU A 4 24.28 -24.03 -8.08
N ASP A 5 24.32 -23.02 -7.22
CA ASP A 5 25.27 -22.90 -6.10
C ASP A 5 24.81 -23.58 -4.80
N GLY A 6 23.75 -24.39 -4.83
CA GLY A 6 23.26 -25.14 -3.66
C GLY A 6 22.53 -24.30 -2.60
N MET A 7 22.27 -23.00 -2.85
CA MET A 7 21.48 -22.16 -1.94
C MET A 7 19.97 -22.46 -2.06
N ARG A 8 19.31 -22.58 -0.92
CA ARG A 8 17.87 -22.88 -0.80
C ARG A 8 17.07 -21.63 -1.13
N ILE A 9 16.16 -21.71 -2.11
CA ILE A 9 15.18 -20.64 -2.35
C ILE A 9 14.30 -20.52 -1.09
N CYS A 10 14.52 -19.46 -0.30
CA CYS A 10 13.84 -19.23 0.97
C CYS A 10 12.34 -18.92 0.76
N LYS A 11 11.52 -19.97 0.66
CA LYS A 11 10.05 -19.89 0.74
C LYS A 11 9.53 -19.53 2.14
N ALA A 12 10.41 -19.42 3.13
CA ALA A 12 10.05 -19.15 4.52
C ALA A 12 9.26 -17.83 4.69
N LYS A 13 9.63 -16.77 3.95
CA LYS A 13 8.97 -15.46 4.06
C LYS A 13 7.53 -15.47 3.53
N SER A 14 7.24 -16.20 2.45
CA SER A 14 5.87 -16.28 1.90
C SER A 14 4.97 -17.17 2.76
N THR A 15 5.52 -18.23 3.36
CA THR A 15 4.80 -19.06 4.33
C THR A 15 4.50 -18.28 5.61
N LEU A 16 5.47 -17.52 6.14
CA LEU A 16 5.25 -16.63 7.29
C LEU A 16 4.22 -15.55 7.00
N LYS A 17 4.27 -14.91 5.82
CA LYS A 17 3.26 -13.93 5.41
C LYS A 17 1.85 -14.53 5.39
N LYS A 18 1.69 -15.76 4.88
CA LYS A 18 0.41 -16.47 4.90
C LYS A 18 -0.05 -16.86 6.31
N SER A 19 0.86 -17.25 7.20
CA SER A 19 0.49 -17.58 8.58
C SER A 19 0.15 -16.35 9.42
N LEU A 20 0.80 -15.21 9.14
CA LEU A 20 0.54 -13.91 9.75
C LEU A 20 -0.64 -13.16 9.11
N GLN A 21 -1.20 -13.69 8.02
CA GLN A 21 -2.41 -13.17 7.38
C GLN A 21 -3.65 -13.38 8.25
N ILE A 22 -3.55 -14.21 9.29
CA ILE A 22 -4.51 -14.29 10.37
C ILE A 22 -4.30 -13.04 11.23
N GLU A 23 -5.15 -12.04 11.00
CA GLU A 23 -5.18 -10.76 11.70
C GLU A 23 -4.81 -10.91 13.18
N VAL A 24 -3.91 -10.03 13.64
CA VAL A 24 -3.60 -9.84 15.06
C VAL A 24 -4.92 -9.80 15.82
N SER A 25 -5.15 -10.80 16.67
CA SER A 25 -6.43 -10.93 17.37
C SER A 25 -6.62 -9.68 18.23
N ARG A 26 -7.71 -8.93 17.99
CA ARG A 26 -8.14 -7.70 18.72
C ARG A 26 -8.21 -7.83 20.25
N ARG A 27 -7.92 -8.99 20.82
CA ARG A 27 -8.19 -9.32 22.22
C ARG A 27 -7.42 -8.46 23.23
N ASN A 28 -6.34 -7.78 22.82
CA ASN A 28 -5.46 -7.03 23.73
C ASN A 28 -5.16 -5.58 23.33
N ALA A 29 -5.64 -5.09 22.19
CA ALA A 29 -5.49 -3.69 21.81
C ALA A 29 -6.82 -2.99 22.08
N GLY A 30 -6.82 -1.91 22.88
CA GLY A 30 -7.99 -1.04 22.98
C GLY A 30 -8.42 -0.52 21.60
N ASP A 31 -9.58 0.13 21.52
CA ASP A 31 -9.97 0.82 20.28
C ASP A 31 -8.85 1.79 19.90
N ALA A 32 -8.20 1.53 18.78
CA ALA A 32 -7.11 2.36 18.29
C ALA A 32 -7.71 3.50 17.48
N ASP A 33 -7.49 4.74 17.90
CA ASP A 33 -7.95 5.93 17.17
C ASP A 33 -7.31 6.06 15.77
N VAL A 34 -6.19 5.35 15.56
CA VAL A 34 -5.40 5.37 14.32
C VAL A 34 -5.01 3.96 13.87
N THR A 35 -5.20 3.68 12.59
CA THR A 35 -4.73 2.47 11.89
C THR A 35 -3.68 2.85 10.85
N VAL A 36 -2.49 2.28 10.95
CA VAL A 36 -1.40 2.46 9.97
C VAL A 36 -1.24 1.18 9.14
N ILE A 37 -1.30 1.32 7.81
CA ILE A 37 -1.35 0.20 6.86
C ILE A 37 -0.16 0.26 5.92
N ASP A 38 0.61 -0.84 5.87
CA ASP A 38 1.57 -1.10 4.79
C ASP A 38 0.79 -1.41 3.50
N GLY A 39 0.78 -0.48 2.55
CA GLY A 39 0.13 -0.60 1.27
C GLY A 39 0.66 -1.78 0.46
N SER A 40 1.99 -2.01 0.45
CA SER A 40 2.58 -3.17 -0.22
C SER A 40 2.05 -4.48 0.35
N ALA A 41 1.83 -4.58 1.67
CA ALA A 41 1.20 -5.75 2.28
C ALA A 41 -0.30 -5.84 1.97
N LEU A 42 -1.03 -4.72 2.03
CA LEU A 42 -2.47 -4.64 1.74
C LEU A 42 -2.80 -5.23 0.37
N LEU A 43 -2.00 -4.92 -0.66
CA LEU A 43 -2.21 -5.40 -2.04
C LEU A 43 -2.17 -6.92 -2.21
N TRP A 44 -1.51 -7.65 -1.29
CA TRP A 44 -1.50 -9.12 -1.29
C TRP A 44 -2.74 -9.74 -0.64
N THR A 45 -3.46 -8.97 0.16
CA THR A 45 -4.59 -9.45 0.98
C THR A 45 -5.95 -9.19 0.34
N ILE A 46 -6.04 -8.15 -0.50
CA ILE A 46 -7.29 -7.77 -1.17
C ILE A 46 -7.61 -8.77 -2.29
N HIS A 47 -8.91 -9.04 -2.45
CA HIS A 47 -9.40 -9.90 -3.52
C HIS A 47 -8.95 -9.38 -4.90
N TRP A 48 -8.23 -10.23 -5.63
CA TRP A 48 -7.75 -9.95 -6.98
C TRP A 48 -8.76 -10.52 -8.00
N PRO A 49 -9.56 -9.67 -8.68
CA PRO A 49 -10.61 -10.17 -9.58
C PRO A 49 -10.00 -10.88 -10.78
N ALA A 50 -10.38 -12.14 -11.00
CA ALA A 50 -9.76 -13.01 -12.01
C ALA A 50 -10.02 -12.53 -13.45
N ASP A 51 -11.21 -12.00 -13.72
CA ASP A 51 -11.62 -11.47 -15.03
C ASP A 51 -11.97 -9.99 -15.00
N GLY A 52 -11.55 -9.29 -13.93
CA GLY A 52 -11.78 -7.86 -13.77
C GLY A 52 -10.72 -6.99 -14.44
N THR A 53 -10.90 -5.69 -14.26
CA THR A 53 -10.02 -4.60 -14.66
C THR A 53 -9.24 -4.07 -13.47
N VAL A 54 -8.28 -3.17 -13.74
CA VAL A 54 -7.59 -2.42 -12.68
C VAL A 54 -8.58 -1.59 -11.86
N ALA A 55 -9.60 -1.00 -12.50
CA ALA A 55 -10.66 -0.26 -11.81
C ALA A 55 -11.40 -1.14 -10.79
N ASP A 56 -11.78 -2.37 -11.17
CA ASP A 56 -12.48 -3.30 -10.26
C ASP A 56 -11.63 -3.63 -9.02
N PHE A 57 -10.31 -3.77 -9.21
CA PHE A 57 -9.40 -3.97 -8.09
C PHE A 57 -9.27 -2.73 -7.20
N ILE A 58 -9.23 -1.53 -7.77
CA ILE A 58 -9.20 -0.28 -7.02
C ILE A 58 -10.48 -0.11 -6.19
N GLU A 59 -11.64 -0.48 -6.72
CA GLU A 59 -12.90 -0.48 -5.96
C GLU A 59 -12.87 -1.47 -4.79
N ASN A 60 -12.23 -2.64 -4.95
CA ASN A 60 -11.99 -3.56 -3.83
C ASN A 60 -11.09 -2.94 -2.76
N VAL A 61 -10.09 -2.15 -3.16
CA VAL A 61 -9.22 -1.40 -2.23
C VAL A 61 -10.01 -0.33 -1.49
N LYS A 62 -10.79 0.49 -2.19
CA LYS A 62 -11.67 1.50 -1.58
C LYS A 62 -12.62 0.86 -0.57
N THR A 63 -13.26 -0.24 -0.94
CA THR A 63 -14.16 -1.00 -0.05
C THR A 63 -13.45 -1.47 1.22
N ARG A 64 -12.22 -1.99 1.09
CA ARG A 64 -11.43 -2.40 2.26
C ARG A 64 -11.02 -1.20 3.12
N LEU A 65 -10.64 -0.07 2.52
CA LEU A 65 -10.31 1.15 3.25
C LEU A 65 -11.53 1.74 3.99
N THR A 66 -12.71 1.72 3.39
CA THR A 66 -13.96 2.15 4.05
C THR A 66 -14.22 1.35 5.33
N SER A 67 -13.89 0.05 5.35
CA SER A 67 -14.02 -0.75 6.58
C SER A 67 -13.11 -0.26 7.70
N TYR A 68 -11.86 0.08 7.41
CA TYR A 68 -10.94 0.66 8.39
C TYR A 68 -11.37 2.08 8.82
N LEU A 69 -11.77 2.91 7.86
CA LEU A 69 -12.25 4.27 8.10
C LEU A 69 -13.57 4.35 8.88
N SER A 70 -14.30 3.26 9.03
CA SER A 70 -15.48 3.23 9.91
C SER A 70 -15.09 3.21 11.40
N GLU A 71 -13.87 2.77 11.69
CA GLU A 71 -13.38 2.49 13.04
C GLU A 71 -12.31 3.48 13.50
N SER A 72 -11.40 3.92 12.63
CA SER A 72 -10.26 4.78 12.99
C SER A 72 -9.82 5.71 11.86
N ASP A 73 -8.96 6.69 12.18
CA ASP A 73 -8.15 7.38 11.16
C ASP A 73 -7.22 6.38 10.47
N VAL A 74 -7.00 6.51 9.16
CA VAL A 74 -6.24 5.53 8.36
C VAL A 74 -5.05 6.20 7.71
N TYR A 75 -3.86 5.65 7.93
CA TYR A 75 -2.62 6.04 7.27
C TYR A 75 -2.18 4.91 6.32
N LEU A 76 -2.42 5.08 5.02
CA LEU A 76 -2.03 4.15 3.99
C LEU A 76 -0.65 4.53 3.44
N ILE A 77 0.33 3.65 3.65
CA ILE A 77 1.74 3.94 3.37
C ILE A 77 2.24 3.03 2.26
N PHE A 78 2.65 3.63 1.13
CA PHE A 78 3.29 2.93 0.03
C PHE A 78 4.81 3.13 0.04
N ASP A 79 5.54 2.12 -0.44
CA ASP A 79 6.96 2.26 -0.79
C ASP A 79 7.14 3.33 -1.87
N ARG A 80 8.24 4.08 -1.79
CA ARG A 80 8.70 4.98 -2.83
C ARG A 80 9.77 4.32 -3.68
N TYR A 81 9.60 4.46 -4.98
CA TYR A 81 10.43 3.84 -5.99
C TYR A 81 11.22 4.94 -6.72
N TYR A 82 12.29 5.42 -6.10
CA TYR A 82 13.22 6.37 -6.71
C TYR A 82 14.22 5.64 -7.63
N ASP A 83 14.51 6.28 -8.76
CA ASP A 83 15.54 5.81 -9.68
C ASP A 83 16.92 5.92 -8.99
N TYR A 84 17.77 4.91 -9.17
CA TYR A 84 19.14 4.85 -8.61
C TYR A 84 19.24 4.80 -7.07
N SER A 85 18.17 4.39 -6.38
CA SER A 85 18.24 4.04 -4.96
C SER A 85 19.32 2.98 -4.70
N ILE A 86 20.03 3.04 -3.56
CA ILE A 86 20.96 1.99 -3.11
C ILE A 86 20.26 0.61 -3.08
N LYS A 87 18.93 0.59 -2.96
CA LYS A 87 18.11 -0.62 -2.97
C LYS A 87 17.69 -1.11 -4.35
N SER A 88 17.83 -0.31 -5.42
CA SER A 88 17.58 -0.75 -6.80
C SER A 88 18.30 -2.07 -7.10
N VAL A 89 19.59 -2.14 -6.74
CA VAL A 89 20.44 -3.34 -6.91
C VAL A 89 19.90 -4.58 -6.19
N THR A 90 19.33 -4.44 -4.99
CA THR A 90 18.74 -5.58 -4.25
C THR A 90 17.32 -5.93 -4.71
N ARG A 91 16.63 -4.97 -5.29
CA ARG A 91 15.27 -5.08 -5.83
C ARG A 91 15.28 -5.85 -7.15
N ASP A 92 16.30 -5.65 -7.98
CA ASP A 92 16.55 -6.40 -9.22
C ASP A 92 16.70 -7.91 -8.97
N VAL A 93 17.28 -8.32 -7.84
CA VAL A 93 17.46 -9.74 -7.47
C VAL A 93 16.12 -10.45 -7.22
N ARG A 94 15.04 -9.71 -6.92
CA ARG A 94 13.68 -10.26 -6.73
C ARG A 94 12.86 -10.32 -8.02
N GLU A 95 13.33 -9.70 -9.10
CA GLU A 95 12.66 -9.78 -10.39
C GLU A 95 12.80 -11.19 -10.95
N THR A 96 11.74 -11.98 -10.80
CA THR A 96 11.70 -13.34 -11.34
C THR A 96 11.43 -13.30 -12.84
N GLY A 97 12.42 -12.95 -13.66
CA GLY A 97 12.53 -13.25 -15.10
C GLY A 97 11.39 -12.83 -16.05
N VAL A 98 10.29 -12.27 -15.56
CA VAL A 98 9.12 -11.85 -16.34
C VAL A 98 9.12 -10.34 -16.35
N ASN A 99 9.91 -9.80 -17.27
CA ASN A 99 10.18 -8.37 -17.40
C ASN A 99 9.16 -7.67 -18.31
N LYS A 100 7.90 -8.13 -18.31
CA LYS A 100 6.86 -7.47 -19.11
C LYS A 100 6.27 -6.34 -18.29
N LYS A 101 6.65 -5.11 -18.64
CA LYS A 101 5.96 -3.91 -18.19
C LYS A 101 4.54 -3.95 -18.76
N HIS A 102 3.57 -4.10 -17.88
CA HIS A 102 2.17 -4.01 -18.24
C HIS A 102 1.82 -2.52 -18.19
N HIS A 103 1.38 -1.93 -19.30
CA HIS A 103 0.86 -0.56 -19.28
C HIS A 103 -0.49 -0.56 -18.54
N LEU A 104 -0.44 -0.40 -17.21
CA LEU A 104 -1.62 -0.42 -16.37
C LEU A 104 -2.40 0.88 -16.57
N LEU A 105 -3.67 0.73 -16.91
CA LEU A 105 -4.69 1.77 -16.99
C LEU A 105 -5.92 1.23 -16.26
N LEU A 106 -6.84 2.10 -15.84
CA LEU A 106 -8.07 1.68 -15.17
C LEU A 106 -8.86 0.63 -15.97
N SER A 107 -8.90 0.78 -17.30
CA SER A 107 -9.60 -0.12 -18.22
C SER A 107 -8.80 -1.38 -18.60
N THR A 108 -7.52 -1.46 -18.25
CA THR A 108 -6.67 -2.62 -18.57
C THR A 108 -7.20 -3.86 -17.85
N LYS A 109 -7.35 -4.98 -18.57
CA LYS A 109 -7.64 -6.28 -17.94
C LYS A 109 -6.58 -6.56 -16.90
N LEU A 110 -6.99 -6.82 -15.67
CA LEU A 110 -6.10 -6.96 -14.53
C LEU A 110 -5.16 -8.15 -14.76
N PRO A 111 -3.83 -7.93 -14.89
CA PRO A 111 -2.89 -9.03 -15.03
C PRO A 111 -2.87 -9.87 -13.74
N ALA A 112 -2.30 -11.07 -13.80
CA ALA A 112 -2.22 -11.91 -12.59
C ALA A 112 -1.49 -11.19 -11.45
N GLN A 113 -2.04 -11.27 -10.21
CA GLN A 113 -1.51 -10.59 -9.02
C GLN A 113 0.01 -10.73 -8.88
N LYS A 114 0.50 -11.96 -9.02
CA LYS A 114 1.93 -12.26 -8.87
C LYS A 114 2.77 -11.50 -9.90
N VAL A 115 2.29 -11.34 -11.13
CA VAL A 115 3.01 -10.65 -12.22
C VAL A 115 3.12 -9.15 -11.96
N VAL A 116 2.04 -8.54 -11.45
CA VAL A 116 2.04 -7.12 -11.11
C VAL A 116 2.90 -6.86 -9.87
N LEU A 117 2.65 -7.61 -8.78
CA LEU A 117 3.28 -7.35 -7.48
C LEU A 117 4.73 -7.85 -7.37
N SER A 118 5.24 -8.66 -8.31
CA SER A 118 6.66 -9.05 -8.35
C SER A 118 7.54 -8.13 -9.19
N SER A 119 6.97 -7.27 -10.04
CA SER A 119 7.72 -6.30 -10.85
C SER A 119 7.67 -4.93 -10.20
N ILE A 120 8.82 -4.25 -10.11
CA ILE A 120 8.91 -2.92 -9.49
C ILE A 120 8.17 -1.89 -10.34
N GLU A 121 8.38 -1.91 -11.65
CA GLU A 121 7.71 -1.03 -12.60
C GLU A 121 6.18 -1.17 -12.53
N ASN A 122 5.67 -2.40 -12.53
CA ASN A 122 4.24 -2.64 -12.46
C ASN A 122 3.65 -2.21 -11.11
N LYS A 123 4.38 -2.42 -10.00
CA LYS A 123 3.98 -1.92 -8.68
C LYS A 123 3.99 -0.39 -8.62
N LYS A 124 5.01 0.27 -9.16
CA LYS A 124 5.09 1.73 -9.21
C LYS A 124 3.87 2.29 -9.95
N GLN A 125 3.54 1.73 -11.11
CA GLN A 125 2.34 2.11 -11.86
C GLN A 125 1.05 1.87 -11.09
N LEU A 126 0.89 0.71 -10.45
CA LEU A 126 -0.31 0.41 -9.66
C LEU A 126 -0.45 1.34 -8.45
N ASN A 127 0.65 1.61 -7.73
CA ASN A 127 0.64 2.53 -6.59
C ASN A 127 0.28 3.95 -7.01
N LEU A 128 0.79 4.42 -8.16
CA LEU A 128 0.42 5.73 -8.70
C LEU A 128 -1.08 5.81 -9.01
N LEU A 129 -1.62 4.82 -9.72
CA LEU A 129 -3.06 4.75 -10.00
C LEU A 129 -3.90 4.70 -8.73
N LEU A 130 -3.47 3.94 -7.72
CA LEU A 130 -4.14 3.90 -6.42
C LEU A 130 -4.12 5.25 -5.72
N CYS A 131 -2.96 5.90 -5.66
CA CYS A 131 -2.84 7.22 -5.06
C CYS A 131 -3.72 8.25 -5.78
N GLU A 132 -3.74 8.25 -7.11
CA GLU A 132 -4.61 9.14 -7.91
C GLU A 132 -6.08 8.86 -7.60
N GLU A 133 -6.55 7.62 -7.74
CA GLU A 133 -7.96 7.27 -7.53
C GLU A 133 -8.40 7.52 -6.08
N LEU A 134 -7.55 7.23 -5.10
CA LEU A 134 -7.86 7.46 -3.68
C LEU A 134 -7.85 8.95 -3.34
N THR A 135 -7.09 9.80 -4.03
CA THR A 135 -7.00 11.24 -3.73
C THR A 135 -7.90 12.13 -4.59
N GLN A 136 -8.45 11.61 -5.70
CA GLN A 136 -9.31 12.38 -6.60
C GLN A 136 -10.79 11.98 -6.54
N ASP A 137 -11.15 10.79 -6.05
CA ASP A 137 -12.54 10.34 -5.98
C ASP A 137 -13.34 11.01 -4.85
N ARG A 138 -13.98 12.13 -5.19
CA ARG A 138 -14.83 12.90 -4.27
C ARG A 138 -15.99 12.10 -3.67
N LEU A 139 -16.59 11.19 -4.43
CA LEU A 139 -17.72 10.41 -3.93
C LEU A 139 -17.26 9.41 -2.87
N PHE A 140 -16.10 8.78 -3.09
CA PHE A 140 -15.46 7.94 -2.08
C PHE A 140 -15.16 8.74 -0.81
N HIS A 141 -14.60 9.95 -0.92
CA HIS A 141 -14.26 10.77 0.24
C HIS A 141 -15.49 11.16 1.05
N LEU A 142 -16.52 11.73 0.42
CA LEU A 142 -17.77 12.10 1.08
C LEU A 142 -18.40 10.95 1.87
N ARG A 143 -18.33 9.73 1.32
CA ARG A 143 -18.94 8.54 1.92
C ARG A 143 -18.08 7.89 2.99
N SER A 144 -16.75 7.96 2.85
CA SER A 144 -15.84 7.13 3.66
C SER A 144 -15.01 7.92 4.65
N THR A 145 -14.81 9.22 4.47
CA THR A 145 -13.96 10.06 5.34
C THR A 145 -14.75 11.14 6.10
N ASN A 146 -16.04 10.89 6.36
CA ASN A 146 -16.90 11.82 7.10
C ASN A 146 -16.64 11.82 8.62
N LYS A 147 -16.23 10.67 9.17
CA LYS A 147 -15.91 10.47 10.59
C LYS A 147 -14.41 10.52 10.83
N HIS A 148 -13.66 9.75 10.03
CA HIS A 148 -12.22 9.59 10.15
C HIS A 148 -11.48 10.06 8.90
N LYS A 149 -10.23 10.48 9.06
CA LYS A 149 -9.38 10.96 7.95
C LYS A 149 -8.64 9.81 7.28
N LEU A 150 -8.40 9.94 5.99
CA LEU A 150 -7.49 9.08 5.23
C LEU A 150 -6.23 9.86 4.89
N VAL A 151 -5.07 9.36 5.29
CA VAL A 151 -3.77 9.91 4.91
C VAL A 151 -3.09 8.90 3.98
N VAL A 152 -2.74 9.33 2.77
CA VAL A 152 -2.08 8.48 1.76
C VAL A 152 -0.68 9.01 1.48
N THR A 153 0.33 8.13 1.55
CA THR A 153 1.68 8.46 1.09
C THR A 153 1.85 8.06 -0.37
N GLY A 154 2.27 8.99 -1.21
CA GLY A 154 2.59 8.73 -2.61
C GLY A 154 4.09 8.69 -2.87
N GLU A 155 4.44 8.94 -4.13
CA GLU A 155 5.82 9.24 -4.53
C GLU A 155 6.31 10.58 -3.93
N ASP A 156 5.37 11.51 -3.69
CA ASP A 156 5.65 12.80 -3.05
C ASP A 156 6.12 12.62 -1.59
N PRO A 157 7.15 13.38 -1.17
CA PRO A 157 7.62 13.45 0.21
C PRO A 157 6.54 13.74 1.24
N CYS A 158 5.53 14.53 0.88
CA CYS A 158 4.45 14.95 1.74
C CYS A 158 3.19 14.11 1.53
N PRO A 159 2.65 13.46 2.59
CA PRO A 159 1.38 12.74 2.50
C PRO A 159 0.20 13.68 2.20
N ILE A 160 -0.85 13.12 1.61
CA ILE A 160 -2.13 13.81 1.39
C ILE A 160 -3.13 13.30 2.42
N GLU A 161 -3.64 14.19 3.25
CA GLU A 161 -4.77 13.95 4.14
C GLU A 161 -6.08 14.31 3.43
N ILE A 162 -7.08 13.45 3.62
CA ILE A 162 -8.40 13.55 3.03
C ILE A 162 -9.42 13.40 4.16
N LYS A 163 -10.28 14.41 4.31
CA LYS A 163 -11.40 14.38 5.26
C LYS A 163 -12.59 15.07 4.61
N MET A 164 -13.70 14.34 4.47
CA MET A 164 -14.81 14.76 3.59
C MET A 164 -14.28 15.15 2.20
N GLU A 165 -14.63 16.30 1.64
CA GLU A 165 -14.10 16.75 0.33
C GLU A 165 -12.77 17.53 0.43
N GLU A 166 -12.28 17.78 1.64
CA GLU A 166 -11.08 18.56 1.86
C GLU A 166 -9.84 17.69 1.69
N ARG A 167 -8.88 18.22 0.95
CA ARG A 167 -7.57 17.59 0.71
C ARG A 167 -6.50 18.54 1.21
N ARG A 168 -5.65 18.04 2.09
CA ARG A 168 -4.58 18.81 2.70
C ARG A 168 -3.27 18.08 2.55
N THR A 169 -2.28 18.75 1.98
CA THR A 169 -0.90 18.26 2.03
C THR A 169 -0.35 18.41 3.45
N ARG A 170 0.15 17.31 4.02
CA ARG A 170 0.71 17.24 5.37
C ARG A 170 2.22 17.50 5.34
N TYR A 171 2.61 18.76 5.16
CA TYR A 171 4.03 19.18 5.18
C TYR A 171 4.73 18.87 6.52
N ASP A 172 3.96 18.81 7.59
CA ASP A 172 4.43 18.42 8.93
C ASP A 172 4.83 16.94 9.03
N LEU A 173 4.38 16.11 8.08
CA LEU A 173 4.73 14.70 7.94
C LEU A 173 5.68 14.46 6.76
N GLU A 174 6.38 15.49 6.29
CA GLU A 174 7.35 15.34 5.22
C GLU A 174 8.41 14.29 5.60
N ASN A 175 8.60 13.35 4.69
CA ASN A 175 9.57 12.29 4.84
C ASN A 175 10.28 12.10 3.50
N GLN A 176 11.54 11.69 3.49
CA GLN A 176 12.32 11.37 2.28
C GLN A 176 12.71 9.88 2.21
N GLN A 177 12.31 9.09 3.22
CA GLN A 177 12.55 7.65 3.27
C GLN A 177 11.79 6.93 2.17
N GLU A 178 12.40 5.86 1.66
CA GLU A 178 11.83 5.09 0.56
C GLU A 178 10.94 3.94 0.99
N GLU A 179 11.20 3.35 2.16
CA GLU A 179 10.55 2.11 2.55
C GLU A 179 9.37 2.36 3.46
N ALA A 180 8.26 1.69 3.14
CA ALA A 180 7.03 1.80 3.91
C ALA A 180 7.25 1.45 5.39
N ASP A 181 8.10 0.48 5.72
CA ASP A 181 8.39 0.12 7.11
C ASP A 181 9.03 1.27 7.91
N THR A 182 9.97 1.99 7.29
CA THR A 182 10.65 3.14 7.89
C THR A 182 9.69 4.33 8.01
N ILE A 183 8.88 4.57 6.98
CA ILE A 183 7.85 5.61 6.99
C ILE A 183 6.79 5.31 8.06
N ILE A 184 6.35 4.06 8.20
CA ILE A 184 5.39 3.61 9.23
C ILE A 184 5.91 3.96 10.62
N VAL A 185 7.17 3.67 10.95
CA VAL A 185 7.74 3.98 12.27
C VAL A 185 7.68 5.48 12.55
N GLN A 186 8.05 6.31 11.58
CA GLN A 186 7.98 7.77 11.73
C GLN A 186 6.55 8.27 11.85
N GLN A 187 5.62 7.69 11.07
CA GLN A 187 4.21 8.08 11.11
C GLN A 187 3.55 7.70 12.43
N VAL A 188 3.87 6.54 12.99
CA VAL A 188 3.39 6.10 14.32
C VAL A 188 3.88 7.06 15.41
N LEU A 189 5.16 7.48 15.35
CA LEU A 189 5.70 8.47 16.28
C LEU A 189 5.00 9.84 16.13
N GLY A 190 4.70 10.26 14.91
CA GLY A 190 3.95 11.49 14.64
C GLY A 190 2.52 11.44 15.18
N CYS A 191 1.80 10.33 14.97
CA CYS A 191 0.44 10.15 15.47
C CYS A 191 0.37 10.17 17.01
N ALA A 192 1.37 9.60 17.69
CA ALA A 192 1.46 9.66 19.15
C ALA A 192 1.63 11.11 19.67
N GLY A 193 2.20 12.02 18.86
CA GLY A 193 2.30 13.43 19.17
C GLY A 193 1.02 14.24 18.93
N GLU A 194 0.09 13.78 18.10
CA GLU A 194 -1.21 14.43 17.85
C GLU A 194 -2.25 14.16 18.95
N ALA A 195 -2.04 13.12 19.78
CA ALA A 195 -2.97 12.68 20.83
C ALA A 195 -2.83 13.44 22.17
N HIS A 196 -2.09 14.55 22.19
CA HIS A 196 -1.84 15.41 23.35
C HIS A 196 -2.19 16.87 23.05
#